data_AF-A0A7X6D8U1-F1
#
_entry.id   AF-A0A7X6D8U1-F1
#
_cell.length_a   1.000
_cell.length_b   1.000
_cell.length_c   1.000
_cell.angle_alpha   90.00
_cell.angle_beta   90.00
_cell.angle_gamma   90.00
#
_symmetry.space_group_name_H-M   'P 1'
#
loop_
_entity.id
_entity.type
_entity.pdbx_description
1 polymer ?
#
loop_
_entity_poly.entity_id
_entity_poly.type
_entity_poly.pdbx_seq_one_letter_code
_entity_poly.pdbx_strand_id
1 'polypeptide(L)'
;MNEEIRCIGCGTVIQTTDKEGMGYTPNSALEKGLESGDVYCQRCFRLRHYNDIQDVAMTDKEFLALLNSIGQTDALIVNVVDIFDFNGSLIPGLHRFVGDNPVLLVGNKVDILPKSLKKPKMIQWMRERAHEVGLRPIDVTLTSAKSKSDIEDLLDLIEEYRDGRDVYVVGVTNVGKSTLINAIINHSAGIKDLITTSQFPGTTLDKIEIPLDDGQFLIDTPGIIHRHQMAHYLGKKDLMLVSPKKEIKPKVYQLNEGQTLFLGGLARFDFIKGAKQGFITYVSNDLNIHRTKLETATEFYAKHVGGLLQPPRENEIEEFPELVRFEFSVKEKTDLVFAGLGWVTIPEAGIVAGWAPKGVDVIQRKSLI
;
A
#
# COMPACT_ATOMS: atom_id res chain seq x y z
N MET A 1 -42.04 -0.89 -14.92
CA MET A 1 -40.99 -0.03 -14.34
C MET A 1 -40.30 -0.90 -13.32
N ASN A 2 -39.12 -1.48 -13.63
CA ASN A 2 -38.36 -2.20 -12.62
C ASN A 2 -37.78 -1.15 -11.69
N GLU A 3 -38.27 -1.08 -10.46
CA GLU A 3 -37.61 -0.29 -9.42
C GLU A 3 -36.22 -0.89 -9.19
N GLU A 4 -35.19 -0.09 -9.46
CA GLU A 4 -33.81 -0.46 -9.15
C GLU A 4 -33.68 -0.54 -7.63
N ILE A 5 -33.48 -1.74 -7.10
CA ILE A 5 -33.23 -1.94 -5.67
C ILE A 5 -31.87 -1.34 -5.35
N ARG A 6 -31.83 -0.39 -4.40
CA ARG A 6 -30.60 0.29 -3.98
C ARG A 6 -30.19 -0.12 -2.58
N CYS A 7 -28.87 -0.17 -2.37
CA CYS A 7 -28.29 -0.40 -1.06
C CYS A 7 -28.62 0.77 -0.13
N ILE A 8 -29.16 0.49 1.06
CA ILE A 8 -29.46 1.53 2.07
C ILE A 8 -28.19 2.16 2.63
N GLY A 9 -27.10 1.39 2.67
CA GLY A 9 -25.79 1.90 3.07
C GLY A 9 -25.26 2.90 2.04
N CYS A 10 -24.83 2.43 0.87
CA CYS A 10 -24.05 3.26 -0.06
C CYS A 10 -24.82 3.78 -1.28
N GLY A 11 -26.11 3.47 -1.42
CA GLY A 11 -26.96 3.98 -2.51
C GLY A 11 -26.71 3.33 -3.90
N THR A 12 -25.75 2.43 -4.03
CA THR A 12 -25.49 1.68 -5.28
C THR A 12 -26.68 0.77 -5.66
N VAL A 13 -26.86 0.54 -6.96
CA VAL A 13 -27.81 -0.46 -7.46
C VAL A 13 -27.33 -1.85 -7.05
N ILE A 14 -28.23 -2.64 -6.48
CA ILE A 14 -27.96 -4.01 -6.05
C ILE A 14 -27.91 -4.93 -7.26
N GLN A 15 -26.91 -5.81 -7.28
CA GLN A 15 -26.78 -6.88 -8.27
C GLN A 15 -26.37 -8.18 -7.57
N THR A 16 -26.63 -9.32 -8.20
CA THR A 16 -26.40 -10.66 -7.61
C THR A 16 -25.55 -11.56 -8.50
N THR A 17 -25.01 -11.03 -9.59
CA THR A 17 -24.33 -11.77 -10.66
C THR A 17 -22.81 -11.71 -10.58
N ASP A 18 -22.24 -10.54 -10.31
CA ASP A 18 -20.80 -10.33 -10.26
C ASP A 18 -20.32 -10.19 -8.81
N LYS A 19 -19.62 -11.20 -8.28
CA LYS A 19 -19.16 -11.21 -6.87
C LYS A 19 -18.16 -10.10 -6.54
N GLU A 20 -17.34 -9.70 -7.50
CA GLU A 20 -16.29 -8.69 -7.30
C GLU A 20 -16.78 -7.29 -7.73
N GLY A 21 -17.93 -7.22 -8.40
CA GLY A 21 -18.57 -5.98 -8.83
C GLY A 21 -19.27 -5.20 -7.72
N MET A 22 -19.38 -3.89 -7.90
CA MET A 22 -20.11 -3.03 -6.96
C MET A 22 -21.59 -3.43 -6.84
N GLY A 23 -22.15 -3.21 -5.65
CA GLY A 23 -23.55 -3.56 -5.37
C GLY A 23 -23.84 -5.05 -5.24
N TYR A 24 -22.82 -5.93 -5.30
CA TYR A 24 -23.02 -7.35 -5.13
C TYR A 24 -23.70 -7.68 -3.81
N THR A 25 -24.74 -8.49 -3.83
CA THR A 25 -25.27 -9.16 -2.64
C THR A 25 -25.70 -10.59 -3.02
N PRO A 26 -25.50 -11.61 -2.16
CA PRO A 26 -26.01 -12.95 -2.45
C PRO A 26 -27.54 -12.96 -2.56
N ASN A 27 -28.12 -13.78 -3.47
CA ASN A 27 -29.59 -13.87 -3.61
C ASN A 27 -30.31 -14.17 -2.27
N SER A 28 -29.73 -15.03 -1.44
CA SER A 28 -30.28 -15.34 -0.11
C SER A 28 -30.26 -14.17 0.87
N ALA A 29 -29.34 -13.22 0.70
CA ALA A 29 -29.29 -11.98 1.48
C ALA A 29 -30.24 -10.93 0.90
N LEU A 30 -30.42 -10.89 -0.42
CA LEU A 30 -31.38 -10.02 -1.08
C LEU A 30 -32.82 -10.34 -0.69
N GLU A 31 -33.21 -11.62 -0.73
CA GLU A 31 -34.56 -12.06 -0.36
C GLU A 31 -34.88 -11.67 1.09
N LYS A 32 -33.95 -11.93 2.02
CA LYS A 32 -34.10 -11.53 3.43
C LYS A 32 -34.15 -10.01 3.60
N GLY A 33 -33.32 -9.27 2.88
CA GLY A 33 -33.30 -7.81 2.94
C GLY A 33 -34.57 -7.18 2.39
N LEU A 34 -35.19 -7.80 1.38
CA LEU A 34 -36.49 -7.37 0.84
C LEU A 34 -37.63 -7.63 1.82
N GLU A 35 -37.58 -8.73 2.59
CA GLU A 35 -38.56 -9.02 3.65
C GLU A 35 -38.44 -8.08 4.84
N SER A 36 -37.22 -7.72 5.25
CA SER A 36 -36.96 -6.84 6.39
C SER A 36 -36.98 -5.35 6.03
N GLY A 37 -36.99 -5.00 4.74
CA GLY A 37 -36.82 -3.63 4.26
C GLY A 37 -35.39 -3.09 4.41
N ASP A 38 -34.42 -3.96 4.70
CA ASP A 38 -33.03 -3.64 5.05
C ASP A 38 -32.06 -4.27 4.04
N VAL A 39 -32.02 -3.72 2.82
CA VAL A 39 -31.15 -4.26 1.75
C VAL A 39 -29.78 -3.59 1.78
N TYR A 40 -28.75 -4.39 2.07
CA TYR A 40 -27.35 -3.99 2.01
C TYR A 40 -26.60 -4.76 0.92
N CYS A 41 -25.70 -4.07 0.22
CA CYS A 41 -24.66 -4.75 -0.57
C CYS A 41 -23.67 -5.44 0.38
N GLN A 42 -22.94 -6.42 -0.14
CA GLN A 42 -21.96 -7.21 0.61
C GLN A 42 -20.93 -6.32 1.31
N ARG A 43 -20.50 -5.22 0.69
CA ARG A 43 -19.57 -4.25 1.27
C ARG A 43 -20.17 -3.56 2.50
N CYS A 44 -21.38 -2.99 2.39
CA CYS A 44 -22.05 -2.32 3.51
C CYS A 44 -22.40 -3.30 4.64
N PHE A 45 -22.83 -4.51 4.29
CA PHE A 45 -23.11 -5.57 5.25
C PHE A 45 -21.84 -5.96 6.03
N ARG A 46 -20.72 -6.18 5.33
CA ARG A 46 -19.44 -6.54 5.97
C ARG A 46 -18.88 -5.40 6.79
N LEU A 47 -19.03 -4.15 6.35
CA LEU A 47 -18.64 -2.99 7.12
C LEU A 47 -19.39 -2.94 8.45
N ARG A 48 -20.72 -3.06 8.44
CA ARG A 48 -21.55 -2.98 9.65
C ARG A 48 -21.37 -4.15 10.62
N HIS A 49 -21.26 -5.37 10.10
CA HIS A 49 -21.22 -6.57 10.97
C HIS A 49 -19.82 -7.03 11.32
N TYR A 50 -18.84 -6.77 10.45
CA TYR A 50 -17.48 -7.30 10.60
C TYR A 50 -16.39 -6.22 10.63
N ASN A 51 -16.73 -4.93 10.54
CA ASN A 51 -15.78 -3.83 10.42
C ASN A 51 -14.75 -4.10 9.29
N ASP A 52 -15.23 -4.60 8.14
CA ASP A 52 -14.38 -5.10 7.07
C ASP A 52 -14.54 -4.25 5.80
N ILE A 53 -13.56 -3.39 5.56
CA ILE A 53 -13.47 -2.48 4.42
C ILE A 53 -12.85 -3.23 3.24
N GLN A 54 -13.62 -3.41 2.17
CA GLN A 54 -13.15 -4.02 0.93
C GLN A 54 -12.52 -2.97 0.01
N ASP A 55 -11.41 -3.34 -0.64
CA ASP A 55 -10.73 -2.49 -1.63
C ASP A 55 -11.47 -2.52 -2.98
N VAL A 56 -11.64 -1.35 -3.61
CA VAL A 56 -12.25 -1.22 -4.93
C VAL A 56 -11.16 -0.87 -5.93
N ALA A 57 -11.08 -1.61 -7.03
CA ALA A 57 -10.18 -1.27 -8.12
C ALA A 57 -10.68 0.00 -8.84
N MET A 58 -9.84 1.03 -8.88
CA MET A 58 -10.16 2.33 -9.49
C MET A 58 -9.31 2.61 -10.73
N THR A 59 -9.89 3.35 -11.67
CA THR A 59 -9.13 3.91 -12.80
C THR A 59 -8.42 5.22 -12.42
N ASP A 60 -7.34 5.55 -13.15
CA ASP A 60 -6.59 6.80 -12.95
C ASP A 60 -7.48 8.05 -13.09
N LYS A 61 -8.50 8.01 -13.96
CA LYS A 61 -9.42 9.12 -14.21
C LYS A 61 -10.38 9.36 -13.03
N GLU A 62 -10.95 8.29 -12.49
CA GLU A 62 -11.83 8.37 -11.31
C GLU A 62 -11.05 8.87 -10.10
N PHE A 63 -9.79 8.46 -9.99
CA PHE A 63 -8.89 8.94 -8.96
C PHE A 63 -8.62 10.45 -9.04
N LEU A 64 -8.29 10.95 -10.23
CA LEU A 64 -8.06 12.38 -10.41
C LEU A 64 -9.33 13.19 -10.12
N ALA A 65 -10.51 12.68 -10.50
CA ALA A 65 -11.78 13.32 -10.15
C ALA A 65 -11.99 13.37 -8.64
N LEU A 66 -11.72 12.26 -7.93
CA LEU A 66 -11.78 12.18 -6.48
C LEU A 66 -10.85 13.18 -5.80
N LEU A 67 -9.56 13.20 -6.17
CA LEU A 67 -8.61 14.13 -5.56
C LEU A 67 -8.98 15.59 -5.81
N ASN A 68 -9.43 15.93 -7.02
CA ASN A 68 -9.89 17.30 -7.32
C ASN A 68 -11.12 17.68 -6.49
N SER A 69 -12.04 16.74 -6.23
CA SER A 69 -13.18 17.00 -5.36
C SER A 69 -12.76 17.27 -3.91
N ILE A 70 -11.75 16.53 -3.42
CA ILE A 70 -11.16 16.74 -2.10
C ILE A 70 -10.41 18.07 -2.05
N GLY A 71 -9.72 18.46 -3.13
CA GLY A 71 -9.02 19.76 -3.18
C GLY A 71 -9.94 20.98 -3.16
N GLN A 72 -11.24 20.81 -3.39
CA GLN A 72 -12.23 21.88 -3.33
C GLN A 72 -12.87 22.03 -1.94
N THR A 73 -12.62 21.10 -1.02
CA THR A 73 -13.08 21.19 0.37
C THR A 73 -12.02 21.89 1.23
N ASP A 74 -12.43 22.35 2.42
CA ASP A 74 -11.52 22.81 3.49
C ASP A 74 -11.40 21.69 4.52
N ALA A 75 -10.32 20.92 4.43
CA ALA A 75 -10.13 19.68 5.16
C ALA A 75 -8.65 19.38 5.45
N LEU A 76 -8.39 18.56 6.46
CA LEU A 76 -7.07 17.96 6.66
C LEU A 76 -6.92 16.72 5.77
N ILE A 77 -5.83 16.63 5.02
CA ILE A 77 -5.49 15.44 4.25
C ILE A 77 -4.50 14.58 5.02
N VAL A 78 -4.92 13.38 5.42
CA VAL A 78 -4.05 12.37 6.02
C VAL A 78 -3.57 11.43 4.93
N ASN A 79 -2.34 11.63 4.46
CA ASN A 79 -1.73 10.79 3.43
C ASN A 79 -0.98 9.60 4.07
N VAL A 80 -1.56 8.40 3.95
CA VAL A 80 -1.02 7.17 4.51
C VAL A 80 -0.09 6.50 3.50
N VAL A 81 1.15 6.23 3.93
CA VAL A 81 2.18 5.56 3.13
C VAL A 81 2.73 4.34 3.87
N ASP A 82 3.08 3.28 3.13
CA ASP A 82 3.84 2.16 3.68
C ASP A 82 5.30 2.57 3.82
N ILE A 83 5.81 2.55 5.05
CA ILE A 83 7.23 2.85 5.34
C ILE A 83 8.20 1.87 4.67
N PHE A 84 7.79 0.63 4.41
CA PHE A 84 8.62 -0.37 3.74
C PHE A 84 8.68 -0.13 2.23
N ASP A 85 7.56 0.32 1.66
CA ASP A 85 7.44 0.66 0.24
C ASP A 85 7.11 2.14 0.03
N PHE A 86 7.89 3.03 0.64
CA PHE A 86 7.57 4.47 0.66
C PHE A 86 7.45 5.07 -0.74
N ASN A 87 8.38 4.75 -1.64
CA ASN A 87 8.39 5.31 -3.00
C ASN A 87 7.21 4.78 -3.83
N GLY A 88 6.86 3.49 -3.69
CA GLY A 88 5.64 2.95 -4.29
C GLY A 88 4.38 3.54 -3.67
N SER A 89 4.44 3.94 -2.39
CA SER A 89 3.31 4.46 -1.62
C SER A 89 3.01 5.94 -1.82
N LEU A 90 3.95 6.70 -2.35
CA LEU A 90 3.76 8.12 -2.62
C LEU A 90 2.85 8.34 -3.82
N ILE A 91 1.81 9.15 -3.63
CA ILE A 91 0.92 9.60 -4.69
C ILE A 91 1.61 10.75 -5.46
N PRO A 92 2.01 10.55 -6.73
CA PRO A 92 2.68 11.58 -7.50
C PRO A 92 1.77 12.78 -7.72
N GLY A 93 2.26 13.98 -7.43
CA GLY A 93 1.51 15.21 -7.65
C GLY A 93 0.31 15.41 -6.74
N LEU A 94 0.19 14.68 -5.62
CA LEU A 94 -0.91 14.85 -4.64
C LEU A 94 -1.14 16.34 -4.29
N HIS A 95 -0.07 17.07 -4.00
CA HIS A 95 -0.09 18.51 -3.67
C HIS A 95 -0.75 19.39 -4.75
N ARG A 96 -0.81 18.95 -6.01
CA ARG A 96 -1.45 19.69 -7.11
C ARG A 96 -2.96 19.53 -7.10
N PHE A 97 -3.47 18.46 -6.49
CA PHE A 97 -4.88 18.10 -6.53
C PHE A 97 -5.59 18.38 -5.21
N VAL A 98 -4.87 18.38 -4.08
CA VAL A 98 -5.45 18.68 -2.77
C VAL A 98 -5.57 20.18 -2.48
N GLY A 99 -5.23 21.05 -3.43
CA GLY A 99 -5.36 22.50 -3.29
C GLY A 99 -4.50 23.05 -2.15
N ASP A 100 -5.08 23.95 -1.34
CA ASP A 100 -4.43 24.58 -0.18
C ASP A 100 -4.61 23.77 1.12
N ASN A 101 -5.21 22.58 1.03
CA ASN A 101 -5.46 21.74 2.20
C ASN A 101 -4.14 21.28 2.86
N PRO A 102 -4.03 21.37 4.20
CA PRO A 102 -2.86 20.85 4.90
C PRO A 102 -2.75 19.34 4.73
N VAL A 103 -1.53 18.84 4.56
CA VAL A 103 -1.25 17.41 4.42
C VAL A 103 -0.44 16.89 5.60
N LEU A 104 -1.02 15.98 6.37
CA LEU A 104 -0.33 15.17 7.36
C LEU A 104 0.17 13.88 6.70
N LEU A 105 1.48 13.63 6.71
CA LEU A 105 2.07 12.41 6.15
C LEU A 105 2.22 11.34 7.24
N VAL A 106 1.57 10.19 7.05
CA VAL A 106 1.53 9.09 8.03
C VAL A 106 2.24 7.86 7.48
N GLY A 107 3.39 7.54 8.04
CA GLY A 107 4.12 6.31 7.75
C GLY A 107 3.58 5.15 8.55
N ASN A 108 2.75 4.31 7.93
CA ASN A 108 2.14 3.14 8.55
C ASN A 108 3.06 1.91 8.50
N LYS A 109 2.75 0.91 9.33
CA LYS A 109 3.47 -0.37 9.48
C LYS A 109 4.86 -0.20 10.14
N VAL A 110 5.04 0.74 11.04
CA VAL A 110 6.35 0.88 11.75
C VAL A 110 6.76 -0.40 12.50
N ASP A 111 5.81 -1.29 12.83
CA ASP A 111 6.04 -2.58 13.48
C ASP A 111 6.85 -3.60 12.64
N ILE A 112 6.94 -3.41 11.32
CA ILE A 112 7.72 -4.33 10.45
C ILE A 112 9.20 -3.91 10.33
N LEU A 113 9.57 -2.72 10.77
CA LEU A 113 10.97 -2.29 10.72
C LEU A 113 11.83 -2.96 11.79
N PRO A 114 13.12 -3.21 11.46
CA PRO A 114 14.10 -3.59 12.47
C PRO A 114 14.16 -2.57 13.61
N LYS A 115 14.16 -3.05 14.86
CA LYS A 115 14.23 -2.20 16.07
C LYS A 115 15.49 -1.32 16.15
N SER A 116 16.52 -1.62 15.36
CA SER A 116 17.72 -0.80 15.26
C SER A 116 17.47 0.56 14.60
N LEU A 117 16.39 0.69 13.82
CA LEU A 117 16.01 1.95 13.17
C LEU A 117 15.34 2.90 14.17
N LYS A 118 15.91 4.10 14.29
CA LYS A 118 15.40 5.13 15.19
C LYS A 118 14.26 5.91 14.52
N LYS A 119 13.07 5.94 15.15
CA LYS A 119 11.88 6.68 14.67
C LYS A 119 12.20 8.12 14.19
N PRO A 120 12.98 8.96 14.91
CA PRO A 120 13.26 10.34 14.46
C PRO A 120 14.02 10.42 13.14
N LYS A 121 14.97 9.50 12.88
CA LYS A 121 15.69 9.45 11.60
C LYS A 121 14.76 9.10 10.45
N MET A 122 13.81 8.20 10.70
CA MET A 122 12.82 7.80 9.71
C MET A 122 11.86 8.93 9.38
N ILE A 123 11.38 9.68 10.37
CA ILE A 123 10.53 10.86 10.18
C ILE A 123 11.25 11.90 9.31
N GLN A 124 12.50 12.22 9.67
CA GLN A 124 13.32 13.16 8.89
C GLN A 124 13.52 12.67 7.45
N TRP A 125 13.85 11.39 7.27
CA TRP A 125 14.03 10.80 5.95
C TRP A 125 12.75 10.86 5.11
N MET A 126 11.59 10.51 5.69
CA MET A 126 10.30 10.60 5.00
C MET A 126 9.99 12.03 4.58
N ARG A 127 10.26 13.01 5.44
CA ARG A 127 10.10 14.44 5.13
C ARG A 127 10.98 14.85 3.95
N GLU A 128 12.24 14.46 3.94
CA GLU A 128 13.17 14.74 2.82
C GLU A 128 12.68 14.10 1.52
N ARG A 129 12.25 12.84 1.54
CA ARG A 129 11.73 12.15 0.35
C ARG A 129 10.44 12.78 -0.17
N ALA A 130 9.51 13.10 0.73
CA ALA A 130 8.31 13.84 0.37
C ALA A 130 8.68 15.17 -0.31
N HIS A 131 9.71 15.84 0.21
CA HIS A 131 10.17 17.11 -0.36
C HIS A 131 10.76 16.98 -1.76
N GLU A 132 11.53 15.91 -2.03
CA GLU A 132 12.11 15.62 -3.34
C GLU A 132 11.04 15.47 -4.44
N VAL A 133 9.86 14.94 -4.09
CA VAL A 133 8.72 14.78 -5.02
C VAL A 133 7.73 15.95 -5.02
N GLY A 134 8.09 17.06 -4.36
CA GLY A 134 7.28 18.28 -4.28
C GLY A 134 6.15 18.25 -3.23
N LEU A 135 5.99 17.16 -2.48
CA LEU A 135 5.07 17.12 -1.35
C LEU A 135 5.66 17.90 -0.17
N ARG A 136 4.86 18.76 0.47
CA ARG A 136 5.25 19.58 1.62
C ARG A 136 4.26 19.33 2.75
N PRO A 137 4.43 18.23 3.50
CA PRO A 137 3.51 17.92 4.59
C PRO A 137 3.72 18.90 5.75
N ILE A 138 2.62 19.26 6.43
CA ILE A 138 2.66 20.12 7.63
C ILE A 138 3.39 19.41 8.77
N ASP A 139 3.21 18.09 8.88
CA ASP A 139 3.98 17.24 9.76
C ASP A 139 4.08 15.80 9.22
N VAL A 140 4.98 15.01 9.81
CA VAL A 140 5.25 13.62 9.44
C VAL A 140 5.30 12.77 10.69
N THR A 141 4.45 11.75 10.75
CA THR A 141 4.39 10.81 11.87
C THR A 141 4.52 9.36 11.43
N LEU A 142 4.85 8.48 12.38
CA LEU A 142 4.92 7.03 12.19
C LEU A 142 3.86 6.37 13.05
N THR A 143 3.13 5.42 12.46
CA THR A 143 2.11 4.66 13.17
C THR A 143 2.19 3.17 12.85
N SER A 144 1.58 2.36 13.70
CA SER A 144 1.22 0.99 13.39
C SER A 144 -0.26 0.81 13.70
N ALA A 145 -1.05 0.44 12.69
CA ALA A 145 -2.46 0.09 12.87
C ALA A 145 -2.68 -1.09 13.86
N LYS A 146 -1.62 -1.80 14.28
CA LYS A 146 -1.67 -2.87 15.29
C LYS A 146 -1.44 -2.36 16.72
N SER A 147 -0.97 -1.14 16.90
CA SER A 147 -0.55 -0.57 18.18
C SER A 147 -1.55 0.48 18.64
N LYS A 148 -2.26 0.23 19.75
CA LYS A 148 -3.27 1.17 20.26
C LYS A 148 -2.70 2.56 20.59
N SER A 149 -1.51 2.60 21.21
CA SER A 149 -0.86 3.87 21.54
C SER A 149 -0.47 4.66 20.29
N ASP A 150 0.00 3.99 19.23
CA ASP A 150 0.34 4.69 17.98
C ASP A 150 -0.92 5.20 17.24
N ILE A 151 -2.11 4.67 17.57
CA ILE A 151 -3.40 5.17 17.07
C ILE A 151 -3.87 6.37 17.89
N GLU A 152 -3.74 6.30 19.22
CA GLU A 152 -4.00 7.44 20.13
C GLU A 152 -3.13 8.65 19.74
N ASP A 153 -1.82 8.46 19.63
CA ASP A 153 -0.87 9.52 19.21
C ASP A 153 -1.23 10.10 17.82
N LEU A 154 -1.73 9.27 16.91
CA LEU A 154 -2.16 9.73 15.58
C LEU A 154 -3.45 10.55 15.64
N LEU A 155 -4.42 10.13 16.45
CA LEU A 155 -5.69 10.84 16.61
C LEU A 155 -5.47 12.21 17.26
N ASP A 156 -4.61 12.30 18.27
CA ASP A 156 -4.24 13.57 18.90
C ASP A 156 -3.62 14.55 17.89
N LEU A 157 -2.73 14.03 17.01
CA LEU A 157 -2.10 14.83 15.97
C LEU A 157 -3.07 15.26 14.86
N ILE A 158 -4.03 14.38 14.51
CA ILE A 158 -5.11 14.71 13.59
C ILE A 158 -5.98 15.82 14.19
N GLU A 159 -6.32 15.74 15.48
CA GLU A 159 -7.10 16.76 16.18
C GLU A 159 -6.37 18.10 16.21
N GLU A 160 -5.07 18.10 16.52
CA GLU A 160 -4.23 19.30 16.53
C GLU A 160 -4.24 20.00 15.17
N TYR A 161 -4.08 19.24 14.07
CA TYR A 161 -3.91 19.84 12.74
C TYR A 161 -5.21 20.03 11.96
N ARG A 162 -6.28 19.31 12.30
CA ARG A 162 -7.55 19.48 11.58
C ARG A 162 -8.22 20.78 11.92
N ASP A 163 -7.97 21.39 13.09
CA ASP A 163 -8.50 22.71 13.46
C ASP A 163 -10.01 22.83 13.18
N GLY A 164 -10.78 21.83 13.62
CA GLY A 164 -12.24 21.77 13.41
C GLY A 164 -12.72 21.48 11.98
N ARG A 165 -11.84 21.04 11.07
CA ARG A 165 -12.18 20.64 9.70
C ARG A 165 -12.47 19.13 9.58
N ASP A 166 -13.07 18.75 8.46
CA ASP A 166 -13.15 17.36 8.01
C ASP A 166 -11.75 16.76 7.76
N VAL A 167 -11.64 15.44 7.82
CA VAL A 167 -10.38 14.72 7.63
C VAL A 167 -10.52 13.70 6.50
N TYR A 168 -9.77 13.85 5.41
CA TYR A 168 -9.73 12.85 4.33
C TYR A 168 -8.50 11.96 4.47
N VAL A 169 -8.71 10.65 4.59
CA VAL A 169 -7.63 9.68 4.63
C VAL A 169 -7.39 9.12 3.24
N VAL A 170 -6.25 9.50 2.65
CA VAL A 170 -5.84 9.11 1.29
C VAL A 170 -4.62 8.20 1.33
N GLY A 171 -4.46 7.35 0.33
CA GLY A 171 -3.30 6.48 0.19
C GLY A 171 -3.46 5.49 -0.95
N VAL A 172 -2.34 4.94 -1.43
CA VAL A 172 -2.39 3.86 -2.41
C VAL A 172 -2.88 2.55 -1.78
N THR A 173 -3.25 1.57 -2.59
CA THR A 173 -3.66 0.25 -2.10
C THR A 173 -2.53 -0.42 -1.35
N ASN A 174 -2.87 -1.26 -0.38
CA ASN A 174 -1.93 -2.05 0.41
C ASN A 174 -1.02 -1.24 1.37
N VAL A 175 -1.15 0.08 1.50
CA VAL A 175 -0.45 0.86 2.56
C VAL A 175 -0.97 0.57 3.97
N GLY A 176 -2.10 -0.13 4.07
CA GLY A 176 -2.76 -0.43 5.33
C GLY A 176 -3.74 0.65 5.80
N LYS A 177 -4.22 1.52 4.89
CA LYS A 177 -5.29 2.50 5.15
C LYS A 177 -6.52 1.85 5.75
N SER A 178 -7.07 0.82 5.12
CA SER A 178 -8.26 0.09 5.61
C SER A 178 -8.04 -0.50 7.01
N THR A 179 -6.83 -1.01 7.30
CA THR A 179 -6.46 -1.50 8.64
C THR A 179 -6.38 -0.36 9.65
N LEU A 180 -5.83 0.79 9.26
CA LEU A 180 -5.73 1.99 10.08
C LEU A 180 -7.11 2.54 10.44
N ILE A 181 -7.99 2.69 9.45
CA ILE A 181 -9.38 3.11 9.65
C ILE A 181 -10.11 2.14 10.59
N ASN A 182 -9.98 0.84 10.38
CA ASN A 182 -10.58 -0.15 11.28
C ASN A 182 -10.03 -0.05 12.71
N ALA A 183 -8.75 0.25 12.88
CA ALA A 183 -8.16 0.46 14.19
C ALA A 183 -8.74 1.71 14.88
N ILE A 184 -8.94 2.81 14.13
CA ILE A 184 -9.60 4.03 14.59
C ILE A 184 -11.05 3.75 15.00
N ILE A 185 -11.84 3.09 14.15
CA ILE A 185 -13.24 2.72 14.45
C ILE A 185 -13.34 1.88 15.74
N ASN A 186 -12.42 0.94 15.91
CA ASN A 186 -12.41 0.09 17.11
C ASN A 186 -11.93 0.81 18.36
N HIS A 187 -11.16 1.90 18.21
CA HIS A 187 -10.69 2.75 19.30
C HIS A 187 -11.82 3.66 19.80
N SER A 188 -12.61 4.23 18.89
CA SER A 188 -13.75 5.08 19.20
C SER A 188 -14.99 4.24 19.59
N ALA A 189 -14.99 3.73 20.82
CA ALA A 189 -16.08 2.93 21.37
C ALA A 189 -17.43 3.67 21.31
N GLY A 190 -18.41 3.10 20.61
CA GLY A 190 -19.79 3.64 20.53
C GLY A 190 -20.17 4.23 19.17
N ILE A 191 -19.23 4.41 18.24
CA ILE A 191 -19.50 5.00 16.91
C ILE A 191 -19.96 3.96 15.87
N LYS A 192 -19.95 2.66 16.22
CA LYS A 192 -20.20 1.55 15.28
C LYS A 192 -21.55 1.63 14.55
N ASP A 193 -22.59 2.10 15.24
CA ASP A 193 -23.94 2.21 14.67
C ASP A 193 -24.16 3.53 13.90
N LEU A 194 -23.20 4.46 13.95
CA LEU A 194 -23.25 5.78 13.31
C LEU A 194 -22.41 5.86 12.03
N ILE A 195 -21.72 4.79 11.65
CA ILE A 195 -20.92 4.76 10.42
C ILE A 195 -21.87 4.79 9.22
N THR A 196 -21.77 5.86 8.43
CA THR A 196 -22.51 6.01 7.19
C THR A 196 -21.61 5.73 6.00
N THR A 197 -22.21 5.22 4.93
CA THR A 197 -21.58 5.20 3.62
C THR A 197 -22.36 6.11 2.70
N SER A 198 -21.65 6.81 1.83
CA SER A 198 -22.24 7.75 0.88
C SER A 198 -21.36 7.80 -0.36
N GLN A 199 -21.78 8.46 -1.44
CA GLN A 199 -20.97 8.54 -2.67
C GLN A 199 -20.14 9.83 -2.69
N PHE A 200 -18.92 9.76 -3.22
CA PHE A 200 -18.17 10.98 -3.55
C PHE A 200 -18.87 11.74 -4.68
N PRO A 201 -19.08 13.06 -4.56
CA PRO A 201 -19.74 13.87 -5.59
C PRO A 201 -19.11 13.68 -6.98
N GLY A 202 -19.96 13.38 -7.98
CA GLY A 202 -19.50 13.20 -9.37
C GLY A 202 -18.78 11.87 -9.63
N THR A 203 -18.79 10.92 -8.70
CA THR A 203 -18.21 9.58 -8.86
C THR A 203 -19.17 8.49 -8.40
N THR A 204 -18.90 7.24 -8.78
CA THR A 204 -19.64 6.04 -8.32
C THR A 204 -19.02 5.42 -7.06
N LEU A 205 -18.06 6.09 -6.42
CA LEU A 205 -17.26 5.51 -5.35
C LEU A 205 -17.85 5.80 -3.98
N ASP A 206 -18.00 4.74 -3.17
CA ASP A 206 -18.47 4.91 -1.80
C ASP A 206 -17.35 5.43 -0.88
N LYS A 207 -17.64 6.52 -0.17
CA LYS A 207 -16.92 7.01 1.00
C LYS A 207 -17.50 6.42 2.29
N ILE A 208 -16.64 6.18 3.26
CA ILE A 208 -17.04 5.82 4.63
C ILE A 208 -16.84 7.07 5.49
N GLU A 209 -17.86 7.46 6.22
CA GLU A 209 -17.84 8.64 7.09
C GLU A 209 -17.88 8.17 8.54
N ILE A 210 -16.86 8.56 9.30
CA ILE A 210 -16.75 8.30 10.74
C ILE A 210 -16.97 9.64 11.44
N PRO A 211 -18.07 9.81 12.19
CA PRO A 211 -18.34 11.08 12.86
C PRO A 211 -17.30 11.35 13.95
N LEU A 212 -16.91 12.61 14.06
CA LEU A 212 -16.11 13.19 15.14
C LEU A 212 -17.03 13.92 16.12
N ASP A 213 -16.53 14.21 17.33
CA ASP A 213 -17.34 14.77 18.43
C ASP A 213 -17.91 16.17 18.16
N ASP A 214 -17.32 16.91 17.21
CA ASP A 214 -17.71 18.27 16.84
C ASP A 214 -18.65 18.33 15.62
N GLY A 215 -19.13 17.18 15.14
CA GLY A 215 -20.03 17.08 13.99
C GLY A 215 -19.32 17.06 12.63
N GLN A 216 -17.99 17.08 12.61
CA GLN A 216 -17.20 16.80 11.40
C GLN A 216 -16.97 15.31 11.20
N PHE A 217 -16.34 14.94 10.09
CA PHE A 217 -16.13 13.55 9.73
C PHE A 217 -14.67 13.24 9.43
N LEU A 218 -14.27 12.02 9.78
CA LEU A 218 -13.12 11.34 9.19
C LEU A 218 -13.62 10.47 8.04
N ILE A 219 -13.19 10.81 6.82
CA ILE A 219 -13.63 10.21 5.58
C ILE A 219 -12.56 9.26 5.04
N ASP A 220 -12.90 7.98 4.90
CA ASP A 220 -12.07 7.02 4.18
C ASP A 220 -12.26 7.16 2.67
N THR A 221 -11.17 7.39 1.94
CA THR A 221 -11.18 7.39 0.48
C THR A 221 -10.78 6.02 -0.05
N PRO A 222 -11.33 5.51 -1.16
CA PRO A 222 -10.81 4.30 -1.80
C PRO A 222 -9.29 4.34 -2.04
N GLY A 223 -8.64 3.18 -1.93
CA GLY A 223 -7.20 3.06 -2.15
C GLY A 223 -6.83 3.11 -3.64
N ILE A 224 -5.67 3.69 -3.96
CA ILE A 224 -5.22 3.89 -5.35
C ILE A 224 -4.33 2.74 -5.79
N ILE A 225 -4.65 2.05 -6.88
CA ILE A 225 -3.76 1.01 -7.41
C ILE A 225 -2.66 1.67 -8.24
N HIS A 226 -1.43 1.64 -7.74
CA HIS A 226 -0.28 2.16 -8.49
C HIS A 226 0.29 1.08 -9.41
N ARG A 227 0.26 1.29 -10.74
CA ARG A 227 0.79 0.33 -11.73
C ARG A 227 2.28 0.03 -11.56
N HIS A 228 3.01 0.92 -10.90
CA HIS A 228 4.45 0.78 -10.64
C HIS A 228 4.80 -0.07 -9.41
N GLN A 229 3.81 -0.58 -8.68
CA GLN A 229 4.05 -1.47 -7.54
C GLN A 229 3.98 -2.93 -7.97
N MET A 230 4.84 -3.76 -7.37
CA MET A 230 4.76 -5.22 -7.48
C MET A 230 3.36 -5.75 -7.14
N ALA A 231 2.66 -5.11 -6.21
CA ALA A 231 1.31 -5.51 -5.78
C ALA A 231 0.26 -5.52 -6.92
N HIS A 232 0.47 -4.75 -7.99
CA HIS A 232 -0.44 -4.72 -9.14
C HIS A 232 -0.39 -6.02 -9.95
N TYR A 233 0.73 -6.75 -9.91
CA TYR A 233 0.99 -7.94 -10.72
C TYR A 233 0.85 -9.24 -9.94
N LEU A 234 0.47 -9.17 -8.66
CA LEU A 234 0.40 -10.34 -7.79
C LEU A 234 -1.03 -10.68 -7.40
N GLY A 235 -1.36 -11.96 -7.48
CA GLY A 235 -2.55 -12.50 -6.85
C GLY A 235 -2.50 -12.34 -5.32
N LYS A 236 -3.67 -12.31 -4.68
CA LYS A 236 -3.82 -12.09 -3.22
C LYS A 236 -2.93 -12.98 -2.35
N LYS A 237 -2.75 -14.25 -2.73
CA LYS A 237 -1.91 -15.20 -1.98
C LYS A 237 -0.44 -14.81 -2.01
N ASP A 238 0.04 -14.38 -3.17
CA ASP A 238 1.43 -14.05 -3.39
C ASP A 238 1.75 -12.65 -2.86
N LEU A 239 0.79 -11.73 -2.94
CA LEU A 239 0.84 -10.44 -2.25
C LEU A 239 1.02 -10.62 -0.72
N MET A 240 0.33 -11.58 -0.12
CA MET A 240 0.49 -11.90 1.31
C MET A 240 1.84 -12.51 1.66
N LEU A 241 2.55 -13.14 0.72
CA LEU A 241 3.89 -13.68 0.94
C LEU A 241 4.95 -12.58 0.90
N VAL A 242 4.80 -11.61 0.00
CA VAL A 242 5.76 -10.51 -0.18
C VAL A 242 5.55 -9.36 0.79
N SER A 243 4.33 -9.19 1.29
CA SER A 243 3.99 -8.16 2.28
C SER A 243 4.39 -8.61 3.68
N PRO A 244 5.35 -7.94 4.35
CA PRO A 244 5.82 -8.34 5.67
C PRO A 244 4.70 -8.21 6.72
N LYS A 245 4.52 -9.26 7.54
CA LYS A 245 3.53 -9.27 8.64
C LYS A 245 4.14 -9.08 10.03
N LYS A 246 5.46 -9.25 10.12
CA LYS A 246 6.27 -9.19 11.34
C LYS A 246 7.55 -8.42 11.04
N GLU A 247 8.29 -8.06 12.09
CA GLU A 247 9.63 -7.46 11.99
C GLU A 247 10.49 -8.21 10.96
N ILE A 248 11.00 -7.45 9.99
CA ILE A 248 11.82 -7.98 8.91
C ILE A 248 13.19 -8.34 9.46
N LYS A 249 13.61 -9.58 9.22
CA LYS A 249 14.93 -10.04 9.62
C LYS A 249 15.92 -9.77 8.49
N PRO A 250 16.97 -8.96 8.71
CA PRO A 250 18.03 -8.79 7.71
C PRO A 250 18.68 -10.13 7.42
N LYS A 251 18.71 -10.55 6.14
CA LYS A 251 19.44 -11.74 5.69
C LYS A 251 20.71 -11.29 4.97
N VAL A 252 21.87 -11.75 5.44
CA VAL A 252 23.17 -11.35 4.89
C VAL A 252 23.69 -12.41 3.92
N TYR A 253 24.06 -11.99 2.71
CA TYR A 253 24.63 -12.84 1.68
C TYR A 253 26.01 -12.32 1.27
N GLN A 254 27.04 -13.13 1.52
CA GLN A 254 28.40 -12.85 1.04
C GLN A 254 28.49 -13.24 -0.44
N LEU A 255 28.60 -12.23 -1.32
CA LEU A 255 28.67 -12.41 -2.76
C LEU A 255 30.04 -12.03 -3.31
N ASN A 256 30.49 -12.79 -4.29
CA ASN A 256 31.58 -12.44 -5.19
C ASN A 256 31.00 -11.79 -6.46
N GLU A 257 31.86 -11.10 -7.21
CA GLU A 257 31.56 -10.68 -8.57
C GLU A 257 30.98 -11.83 -9.41
N GLY A 258 29.96 -11.54 -10.22
CA GLY A 258 29.32 -12.53 -11.08
C GLY A 258 28.34 -13.45 -10.34
N GLN A 259 27.71 -12.99 -9.25
CA GLN A 259 26.68 -13.74 -8.53
C GLN A 259 25.35 -13.01 -8.48
N THR A 260 24.29 -13.80 -8.36
CA THR A 260 22.90 -13.35 -8.44
C THR A 260 22.11 -13.84 -7.22
N LEU A 261 21.20 -13.00 -6.73
CA LEU A 261 20.15 -13.36 -5.80
C LEU A 261 18.79 -13.21 -6.48
N PHE A 262 18.00 -14.26 -6.49
CA PHE A 262 16.57 -14.22 -6.84
C PHE A 262 15.76 -13.98 -5.57
N LEU A 263 14.81 -13.06 -5.64
CA LEU A 263 13.85 -12.74 -4.59
C LEU A 263 12.51 -13.36 -4.99
N GLY A 264 12.33 -14.65 -4.65
CA GLY A 264 11.34 -15.50 -5.32
C GLY A 264 11.59 -15.58 -6.82
N GLY A 265 10.52 -15.64 -7.61
CA GLY A 265 10.52 -15.38 -9.05
C GLY A 265 10.15 -13.93 -9.40
N LEU A 266 10.04 -13.03 -8.42
CA LEU A 266 9.54 -11.67 -8.64
C LEU A 266 10.62 -10.68 -9.06
N ALA A 267 11.80 -10.83 -8.50
CA ALA A 267 12.90 -9.92 -8.76
C ALA A 267 14.24 -10.64 -8.71
N ARG A 268 15.24 -10.02 -9.35
CA ARG A 268 16.60 -10.53 -9.42
C ARG A 268 17.58 -9.41 -9.11
N PHE A 269 18.58 -9.71 -8.30
CA PHE A 269 19.68 -8.82 -7.97
C PHE A 269 20.98 -9.44 -8.48
N ASP A 270 21.70 -8.73 -9.33
CA ASP A 270 22.97 -9.13 -9.91
C ASP A 270 24.11 -8.29 -9.35
N PHE A 271 25.13 -8.94 -8.80
CA PHE A 271 26.38 -8.30 -8.48
C PHE A 271 27.35 -8.45 -9.66
N ILE A 272 27.42 -7.40 -10.49
CA ILE A 272 28.13 -7.42 -11.79
C ILE A 272 29.63 -7.22 -11.59
N LYS A 273 30.03 -6.27 -10.73
CA LYS A 273 31.44 -5.92 -10.53
C LYS A 273 31.71 -5.36 -9.15
N GLY A 274 32.78 -5.81 -8.50
CA GLY A 274 33.25 -5.24 -7.23
C GLY A 274 33.95 -6.25 -6.34
N ALA A 275 34.52 -5.77 -5.23
CA ALA A 275 35.13 -6.64 -4.24
C ALA A 275 34.07 -7.51 -3.53
N LYS A 276 34.50 -8.70 -3.08
CA LYS A 276 33.66 -9.59 -2.27
C LYS A 276 33.15 -8.84 -1.04
N GLN A 277 31.83 -8.75 -0.90
CA GLN A 277 31.19 -8.01 0.18
C GLN A 277 29.87 -8.66 0.61
N GLY A 278 29.38 -8.26 1.78
CA GLY A 278 28.13 -8.76 2.38
C GLY A 278 26.93 -7.91 2.01
N PHE A 279 26.05 -8.42 1.15
CA PHE A 279 24.80 -7.77 0.79
C PHE A 279 23.72 -8.10 1.81
N ILE A 280 22.92 -7.12 2.22
CA ILE A 280 21.89 -7.32 3.25
C ILE A 280 20.52 -7.17 2.60
N THR A 281 19.73 -8.24 2.59
CA THR A 281 18.39 -8.22 1.99
C THR A 281 17.33 -7.97 3.07
N TYR A 282 16.47 -6.98 2.83
CA TYR A 282 15.31 -6.63 3.63
C TYR A 282 14.05 -6.86 2.78
N VAL A 283 13.54 -8.08 2.85
CA VAL A 283 12.32 -8.53 2.17
C VAL A 283 11.45 -9.28 3.17
N SER A 284 10.20 -9.60 2.83
CA SER A 284 9.37 -10.46 3.69
C SER A 284 10.12 -11.72 4.13
N ASN A 285 9.97 -12.09 5.40
CA ASN A 285 10.64 -13.25 5.97
C ASN A 285 10.25 -14.55 5.25
N ASP A 286 9.03 -14.60 4.75
CA ASP A 286 8.42 -15.74 4.04
C ASP A 286 8.83 -15.80 2.57
N LEU A 287 9.49 -14.76 2.04
CA LEU A 287 10.04 -14.76 0.69
C LEU A 287 11.35 -15.57 0.65
N ASN A 288 11.37 -16.58 -0.21
CA ASN A 288 12.56 -17.38 -0.46
C ASN A 288 13.57 -16.60 -1.31
N ILE A 289 14.83 -16.66 -0.90
CA ILE A 289 15.93 -16.04 -1.64
C ILE A 289 16.83 -17.16 -2.16
N HIS A 290 17.04 -17.19 -3.47
CA HIS A 290 17.87 -18.20 -4.12
C HIS A 290 19.12 -17.57 -4.72
N ARG A 291 20.30 -18.11 -4.39
CA ARG A 291 21.58 -17.63 -4.91
C ARG A 291 22.08 -18.51 -6.05
N THR A 292 22.53 -17.90 -7.13
CA THR A 292 23.16 -18.60 -8.25
C THR A 292 24.31 -17.79 -8.85
N LYS A 293 24.97 -18.32 -9.88
CA LYS A 293 25.96 -17.58 -10.67
C LYS A 293 25.26 -16.74 -11.73
N LEU A 294 25.83 -15.57 -12.02
CA LEU A 294 25.31 -14.63 -13.01
C LEU A 294 25.25 -15.25 -14.41
N GLU A 295 26.27 -16.04 -14.77
CA GLU A 295 26.39 -16.70 -16.09
C GLU A 295 25.19 -17.61 -16.41
N THR A 296 24.65 -18.31 -15.40
CA THR A 296 23.52 -19.24 -15.55
C THR A 296 22.17 -18.63 -15.13
N ALA A 297 22.16 -17.40 -14.62
CA ALA A 297 20.98 -16.86 -13.94
C ALA A 297 19.76 -16.74 -14.87
N THR A 298 19.96 -16.35 -16.13
CA THR A 298 18.87 -16.20 -17.10
C THR A 298 18.24 -17.55 -17.46
N GLU A 299 19.06 -18.56 -17.75
CA GLU A 299 18.58 -19.93 -18.03
C GLU A 299 17.92 -20.56 -16.79
N PHE A 300 18.50 -20.31 -15.61
CA PHE A 300 17.96 -20.77 -14.35
C PHE A 300 16.56 -20.20 -14.09
N TYR A 301 16.35 -18.91 -14.33
CA TYR A 301 15.03 -18.28 -14.18
C TYR A 301 13.99 -18.93 -15.09
N ALA A 302 14.30 -19.05 -16.38
CA ALA A 302 13.38 -19.64 -17.37
C ALA A 302 12.96 -21.08 -17.03
N LYS A 303 13.87 -21.86 -16.41
CA LYS A 303 13.60 -23.24 -16.03
C LYS A 303 12.83 -23.39 -14.71
N HIS A 304 12.96 -22.44 -13.79
CA HIS A 304 12.56 -22.62 -12.39
C HIS A 304 11.50 -21.64 -11.88
N VAL A 305 11.14 -20.61 -12.66
CA VAL A 305 10.01 -19.72 -12.35
C VAL A 305 8.70 -20.51 -12.23
N GLY A 306 7.90 -20.20 -11.21
CA GLY A 306 6.66 -20.91 -10.88
C GLY A 306 6.84 -22.28 -10.25
N GLY A 307 8.06 -22.78 -10.09
CA GLY A 307 8.40 -23.99 -9.34
C GLY A 307 9.23 -23.67 -8.09
N LEU A 308 10.56 -23.69 -8.24
CA LEU A 308 11.48 -23.35 -7.15
C LEU A 308 11.50 -21.84 -6.88
N LEU A 309 11.38 -21.03 -7.93
CA LEU A 309 11.30 -19.58 -7.85
C LEU A 309 9.83 -19.16 -7.82
N GLN A 310 9.26 -19.15 -6.62
CA GLN A 310 7.91 -18.65 -6.35
C GLN A 310 7.98 -17.57 -5.27
N PRO A 311 7.06 -16.59 -5.30
CA PRO A 311 6.07 -16.27 -6.37
C PRO A 311 6.72 -15.66 -7.64
N PRO A 312 6.07 -15.63 -8.83
CA PRO A 312 4.69 -16.05 -9.10
C PRO A 312 4.56 -17.57 -9.12
N ARG A 313 3.33 -18.09 -9.06
CA ARG A 313 3.05 -19.53 -9.21
C ARG A 313 2.94 -19.93 -10.69
N GLU A 314 3.02 -21.24 -10.96
CA GLU A 314 2.91 -21.78 -12.32
C GLU A 314 1.69 -21.28 -13.11
N ASN A 315 0.54 -21.16 -12.45
CA ASN A 315 -0.70 -20.68 -13.05
C ASN A 315 -0.77 -19.15 -13.25
N GLU A 316 0.24 -18.40 -12.82
CA GLU A 316 0.30 -16.93 -12.91
C GLU A 316 1.44 -16.47 -13.84
N ILE A 317 2.31 -17.38 -14.29
CA ILE A 317 3.48 -17.02 -15.13
C ILE A 317 3.06 -16.35 -16.43
N GLU A 318 2.02 -16.87 -17.11
CA GLU A 318 1.60 -16.36 -18.43
C GLU A 318 1.15 -14.90 -18.38
N GLU A 319 0.56 -14.49 -17.27
CA GLU A 319 0.10 -13.12 -17.03
C GLU A 319 1.17 -12.25 -16.36
N PHE A 320 2.24 -12.86 -15.84
CA PHE A 320 3.31 -12.16 -15.13
C PHE A 320 4.24 -11.44 -16.12
N PRO A 321 4.50 -10.14 -15.95
CA PRO A 321 5.33 -9.40 -16.90
C PRO A 321 6.78 -9.89 -16.94
N GLU A 322 7.42 -9.70 -18.10
CA GLU A 322 8.86 -9.93 -18.25
C GLU A 322 9.67 -9.08 -17.27
N LEU A 323 10.77 -9.64 -16.76
CA LEU A 323 11.71 -8.90 -15.92
C LEU A 323 12.59 -7.99 -16.78
N VAL A 324 12.64 -6.71 -16.45
CA VAL A 324 13.45 -5.70 -17.14
C VAL A 324 14.65 -5.33 -16.27
N ARG A 325 15.81 -5.13 -16.91
CA ARG A 325 17.08 -4.82 -16.22
C ARG A 325 17.24 -3.32 -15.96
N PHE A 326 17.65 -3.00 -14.74
CA PHE A 326 18.07 -1.67 -14.30
C PHE A 326 19.47 -1.76 -13.71
N GLU A 327 20.44 -1.04 -14.29
CA GLU A 327 21.85 -1.08 -13.86
C GLU A 327 22.25 0.19 -13.12
N PHE A 328 23.02 0.01 -12.03
CA PHE A 328 23.42 1.09 -11.14
C PHE A 328 24.91 1.00 -10.79
N SER A 329 25.56 2.17 -10.74
CA SER A 329 26.90 2.32 -10.19
C SER A 329 26.82 2.83 -8.75
N VAL A 330 27.27 2.00 -7.82
CA VAL A 330 27.27 2.30 -6.39
C VAL A 330 28.65 2.80 -5.97
N LYS A 331 28.69 3.96 -5.31
CA LYS A 331 29.93 4.60 -4.84
C LYS A 331 30.07 4.58 -3.32
N GLU A 332 28.95 4.60 -2.61
CA GLU A 332 28.84 4.63 -1.16
C GLU A 332 27.72 3.70 -0.72
N LYS A 333 27.60 3.47 0.60
CA LYS A 333 26.56 2.60 1.17
C LYS A 333 25.17 3.01 0.68
N THR A 334 24.52 2.10 -0.03
CA THR A 334 23.33 2.37 -0.83
C THR A 334 22.31 1.25 -0.64
N ASP A 335 21.01 1.59 -0.67
CA ASP A 335 19.95 0.59 -0.83
C ASP A 335 19.48 0.57 -2.30
N LEU A 336 19.42 -0.63 -2.87
CA LEU A 336 18.70 -0.88 -4.11
C LEU A 336 17.29 -1.38 -3.77
N VAL A 337 16.28 -0.57 -4.06
CA VAL A 337 14.88 -0.79 -3.67
C VAL A 337 14.10 -1.35 -4.84
N PHE A 338 13.36 -2.42 -4.60
CA PHE A 338 12.40 -3.03 -5.50
C PHE A 338 11.00 -2.66 -5.00
N ALA A 339 10.29 -1.79 -5.73
CA ALA A 339 9.00 -1.25 -5.30
C ALA A 339 7.99 -2.36 -4.99
N GLY A 340 7.43 -2.33 -3.78
CA GLY A 340 6.47 -3.32 -3.27
C GLY A 340 7.07 -4.67 -2.80
N LEU A 341 8.39 -4.85 -2.82
CA LEU A 341 9.04 -6.10 -2.42
C LEU A 341 10.07 -5.93 -1.28
N GLY A 342 10.81 -4.84 -1.29
CA GLY A 342 11.85 -4.55 -0.30
C GLY A 342 13.13 -4.00 -0.91
N TRP A 343 14.26 -4.15 -0.22
CA TRP A 343 15.54 -3.65 -0.72
C TRP A 343 16.73 -4.54 -0.40
N VAL A 344 17.82 -4.32 -1.13
CA VAL A 344 19.13 -4.91 -0.88
C VAL A 344 20.11 -3.77 -0.55
N THR A 345 20.66 -3.79 0.66
CA THR A 345 21.71 -2.85 1.07
C THR A 345 23.06 -3.35 0.54
N ILE A 346 23.76 -2.44 -0.12
CA ILE A 346 25.06 -2.60 -0.77
C ILE A 346 26.06 -1.76 0.03
N PRO A 347 26.94 -2.38 0.84
CA PRO A 347 27.81 -1.64 1.75
C PRO A 347 28.93 -0.86 1.08
N GLU A 348 29.51 -1.41 0.01
CA GLU A 348 30.70 -0.88 -0.65
C GLU A 348 30.46 -0.59 -2.13
N ALA A 349 31.42 0.09 -2.77
CA ALA A 349 31.32 0.43 -4.17
C ALA A 349 31.27 -0.81 -5.08
N GLY A 350 30.53 -0.69 -6.19
CA GLY A 350 30.36 -1.77 -7.15
C GLY A 350 29.38 -1.42 -8.27
N ILE A 351 29.24 -2.32 -9.24
CA ILE A 351 28.20 -2.26 -10.28
C ILE A 351 27.21 -3.39 -9.99
N VAL A 352 25.93 -3.03 -9.90
CA VAL A 352 24.84 -3.96 -9.63
C VAL A 352 23.74 -3.78 -10.67
N ALA A 353 22.94 -4.81 -10.89
CA ALA A 353 21.67 -4.66 -11.60
C ALA A 353 20.52 -5.26 -10.81
N GLY A 354 19.39 -4.54 -10.78
CA GLY A 354 18.13 -5.08 -10.34
C GLY A 354 17.27 -5.42 -11.55
N TRP A 355 16.55 -6.53 -11.48
CA TRP A 355 15.50 -6.86 -12.43
C TRP A 355 14.17 -6.96 -11.71
N ALA A 356 13.16 -6.33 -12.28
CA ALA A 356 11.79 -6.34 -11.78
C ALA A 356 10.81 -6.41 -12.96
N PRO A 357 9.54 -6.79 -12.74
CA PRO A 357 8.56 -6.89 -13.81
C PRO A 357 8.40 -5.54 -14.51
N LYS A 358 8.19 -5.57 -15.82
CA LYS A 358 7.99 -4.36 -16.62
C LYS A 358 6.87 -3.49 -16.04
N GLY A 359 7.25 -2.29 -15.60
CA GLY A 359 6.37 -1.34 -14.93
C GLY A 359 6.73 -1.13 -13.47
N VAL A 360 7.32 -2.13 -12.79
CA VAL A 360 7.79 -2.01 -11.41
C VAL A 360 9.12 -1.26 -11.36
N ASP A 361 9.21 -0.26 -10.48
CA ASP A 361 10.41 0.54 -10.33
C ASP A 361 11.48 -0.17 -9.49
N VAL A 362 12.72 -0.09 -9.99
CA VAL A 362 13.94 -0.38 -9.22
C VAL A 362 14.71 0.93 -9.08
N ILE A 363 14.96 1.34 -7.85
CA ILE A 363 15.57 2.65 -7.57
C ILE A 363 16.73 2.54 -6.59
N GLN A 364 17.70 3.41 -6.78
CA GLN A 364 18.82 3.60 -5.86
C GLN A 364 18.48 4.68 -4.84
N ARG A 365 18.74 4.43 -3.55
CA ARG A 365 18.66 5.47 -2.50
C ARG A 365 19.79 5.36 -1.50
N LYS A 366 20.03 6.44 -0.75
CA LYS A 366 20.88 6.38 0.46
C LYS A 366 20.32 5.37 1.44
N SER A 367 21.21 4.60 2.07
CA SER A 367 20.79 3.52 2.95
C SER A 367 20.00 4.02 4.14
N LEU A 368 18.88 3.34 4.44
CA LEU A 368 18.05 3.64 5.62
C LEU A 368 18.74 3.27 6.93
N ILE A 369 19.64 2.28 6.91
CA ILE A 369 20.24 1.61 8.07
C ILE A 369 21.73 1.92 8.18
#